data_AF-A0A355J0A7-F1
#
_entry.id   AF-A0A355J0A7-F1
#
_cell.length_a   1.000
_cell.length_b   1.000
_cell.length_c   1.000
_cell.angle_alpha   90.00
_cell.angle_beta   90.00
_cell.angle_gamma   90.00
#
_symmetry.space_group_name_H-M   'P 1'
#
loop_
_entity.id
_entity.type
_entity.pdbx_description
1 polymer ?
#
loop_
_entity_poly.entity_id
_entity_poly.type
_entity_poly.pdbx_seq_one_letter_code
_entity_poly.pdbx_strand_id
1 'polypeptide(L)'
;MTSLTFKLHLLFNEQKRFAFPFKHRENEIPNNGIYIVFENGEKFGDLDRIVRVGTHTGDKQLLSRLNQHFIMENKNRSIFRKNIGRCFLNKENSPYLPLWELDTTSRAEKEKNSKFLDKDFEKQIEKRISDYIQTNLSFCVFQVDTKEQRLFWESKIISTLAKSNELKPSKIWLGNHSTKDKIKTIGLWQVNELFNESLTEHEFETLKTKLFEN
;
A
#
# COMPACT_ATOMS: atom_id res chain seq x y z
N MET A 1 29.34 -1.62 -1.46
CA MET A 1 28.38 -0.59 -1.93
C MET A 1 27.07 -0.83 -1.22
N THR A 2 26.43 0.22 -0.72
CA THR A 2 25.11 0.17 -0.11
C THR A 2 24.05 -0.14 -1.18
N SER A 3 23.17 -1.11 -0.94
CA SER A 3 22.15 -1.51 -1.90
C SER A 3 21.16 -0.37 -2.19
N LEU A 4 20.58 -0.34 -3.40
CA LEU A 4 19.50 0.59 -3.74
C LEU A 4 18.30 0.42 -2.81
N THR A 5 18.03 -0.81 -2.36
CA THR A 5 17.02 -1.12 -1.34
C THR A 5 17.24 -0.31 -0.07
N PHE A 6 18.46 -0.32 0.47
CA PHE A 6 18.80 0.39 1.68
C PHE A 6 18.80 1.90 1.49
N LYS A 7 19.31 2.38 0.34
CA LYS A 7 19.25 3.80 -0.02
C LYS A 7 17.81 4.32 -0.09
N LEU A 8 16.86 3.54 -0.66
CA LEU A 8 15.43 3.88 -0.66
C LEU A 8 14.85 3.92 0.76
N HIS A 9 15.22 2.97 1.62
CA HIS A 9 14.74 2.97 3.00
C HIS A 9 15.25 4.18 3.77
N LEU A 10 16.53 4.55 3.64
CA LEU A 10 17.05 5.78 4.22
C LEU A 10 16.25 7.00 3.72
N LEU A 11 16.17 7.14 2.39
CA LEU A 11 15.53 8.28 1.74
C LEU A 11 14.09 8.49 2.23
N PHE A 12 13.29 7.43 2.30
CA PHE A 12 11.87 7.54 2.69
C PHE A 12 11.61 7.51 4.21
N ASN A 13 12.58 7.07 5.03
CA ASN A 13 12.49 7.21 6.48
C ASN A 13 12.83 8.63 6.94
N GLU A 14 13.62 9.39 6.18
CA GLU A 14 13.92 10.80 6.44
C GLU A 14 12.75 11.75 6.09
N GLN A 15 11.76 11.27 5.33
CA GLN A 15 10.64 12.12 4.89
C GLN A 15 9.62 12.38 5.99
N LYS A 16 8.92 13.51 5.85
CA LYS A 16 7.80 13.86 6.73
C LYS A 16 6.78 12.72 6.78
N ARG A 17 6.52 12.22 7.99
CA ARG A 17 5.59 11.12 8.24
C ARG A 17 4.17 11.63 8.52
N PHE A 18 3.20 10.91 7.97
CA PHE A 18 1.76 11.06 8.21
C PHE A 18 1.24 9.75 8.79
N ALA A 19 0.25 9.85 9.67
CA ALA A 19 -0.47 8.71 10.24
C ALA A 19 -1.93 9.13 10.45
N PHE A 20 -2.82 8.17 10.70
CA PHE A 20 -4.19 8.51 11.05
C PHE A 20 -4.26 9.08 12.49
N PRO A 21 -5.05 10.13 12.74
CA PRO A 21 -5.75 10.97 11.77
C PRO A 21 -4.80 11.98 11.10
N PHE A 22 -4.93 12.17 9.78
CA PHE A 22 -4.15 13.16 9.01
C PHE A 22 -5.01 14.30 8.45
N LYS A 23 -6.30 14.37 8.81
CA LYS A 23 -7.25 15.35 8.27
C LYS A 23 -6.80 16.81 8.44
N HIS A 24 -6.12 17.10 9.54
CA HIS A 24 -5.61 18.45 9.87
C HIS A 24 -4.34 18.82 9.09
N ARG A 25 -3.78 17.88 8.33
CA ARG A 25 -2.53 18.03 7.56
C ARG A 25 -2.74 17.75 6.07
N GLU A 26 -3.99 17.71 5.61
CA GLU A 26 -4.32 17.44 4.19
C GLU A 26 -3.73 18.49 3.24
N ASN A 27 -3.59 19.73 3.70
CA ASN A 27 -2.96 20.83 2.96
C ASN A 27 -1.46 20.63 2.71
N GLU A 28 -0.82 19.71 3.44
CA GLU A 28 0.59 19.34 3.23
C GLU A 28 0.75 18.18 2.23
N ILE A 29 -0.35 17.57 1.81
CA ILE A 29 -0.34 16.46 0.85
C ILE A 29 -0.47 17.05 -0.56
N PRO A 30 0.48 16.78 -1.48
CA PRO A 30 0.39 17.30 -2.84
C PRO A 30 -0.83 16.73 -3.56
N ASN A 31 -1.37 17.49 -4.51
CA ASN A 31 -2.53 17.04 -5.28
C ASN A 31 -2.24 15.77 -6.10
N ASN A 32 -1.02 15.67 -6.62
CA ASN A 32 -0.51 14.59 -7.44
C ASN A 32 0.78 14.02 -6.84
N GLY A 33 0.91 12.70 -6.75
CA GLY A 33 2.15 12.13 -6.25
C GLY A 33 2.12 10.63 -5.95
N ILE A 34 3.15 10.20 -5.23
CA ILE A 34 3.35 8.82 -4.81
C ILE A 34 3.34 8.78 -3.29
N TYR A 35 2.75 7.73 -2.72
CA TYR A 35 2.78 7.45 -1.30
C TYR A 35 3.62 6.19 -1.01
N ILE A 36 4.38 6.24 0.09
CA ILE A 36 5.18 5.13 0.62
C ILE A 36 4.64 4.80 2.01
N VAL A 37 4.24 3.55 2.23
CA VAL A 37 3.63 3.10 3.49
C VAL A 37 4.60 2.26 4.29
N PHE A 38 4.59 2.49 5.59
CA PHE A 38 5.33 1.78 6.62
C PHE A 38 4.34 1.17 7.61
N GLU A 39 4.75 0.09 8.28
CA GLU A 39 3.93 -0.61 9.26
C GLU A 39 4.70 -0.74 10.57
N ASN A 40 4.03 -0.43 11.68
CA ASN A 40 4.62 -0.52 13.01
C ASN A 40 5.09 -1.96 13.29
N GLY A 41 6.32 -2.11 13.78
CA GLY A 41 6.96 -3.40 14.02
C GLY A 41 7.63 -4.03 12.80
N GLU A 42 7.42 -3.52 11.59
CA GLU A 42 8.13 -3.95 10.40
C GLU A 42 9.41 -3.13 10.22
N LYS A 43 10.57 -3.78 10.36
CA LYS A 43 11.89 -3.12 10.39
C LYS A 43 12.82 -3.61 9.29
N PHE A 44 13.73 -2.74 8.85
CA PHE A 44 14.88 -3.06 8.03
C PHE A 44 16.14 -2.45 8.65
N GLY A 45 16.85 -3.24 9.46
CA GLY A 45 17.83 -2.70 10.40
C GLY A 45 17.13 -1.79 11.40
N ASP A 46 17.64 -0.58 11.59
CA ASP A 46 17.06 0.43 12.48
C ASP A 46 15.94 1.25 11.82
N LEU A 47 15.71 1.06 10.51
CA LEU A 47 14.72 1.81 9.72
C LEU A 47 13.35 1.12 9.73
N ASP A 48 12.27 1.88 9.55
CA ASP A 48 10.96 1.30 9.27
C ASP A 48 10.98 0.70 7.85
N ARG A 49 10.49 -0.54 7.73
CA ARG A 49 10.40 -1.24 6.46
C ARG A 49 9.27 -0.68 5.62
N ILE A 50 9.54 -0.47 4.33
CA ILE A 50 8.50 -0.12 3.37
C ILE A 50 7.64 -1.36 3.12
N VAL A 51 6.33 -1.23 3.34
CA VAL A 51 5.36 -2.33 3.15
C VAL A 51 4.45 -2.13 1.94
N ARG A 52 4.38 -0.90 1.39
CA ARG A 52 3.59 -0.60 0.19
C ARG A 52 4.09 0.68 -0.47
N VAL A 53 3.98 0.73 -1.79
CA VAL A 53 4.21 1.93 -2.59
C VAL A 53 3.00 2.08 -3.48
N GLY A 54 2.48 3.29 -3.64
CA GLY A 54 1.35 3.44 -4.54
C GLY A 54 1.12 4.85 -5.08
N THR A 55 0.30 4.92 -6.11
CA THR A 55 -0.11 6.17 -6.72
C THR A 55 -1.59 6.20 -7.14
N HIS A 56 -1.97 7.21 -7.91
CA HIS A 56 -3.28 7.42 -8.50
C HIS A 56 -3.18 7.78 -9.99
N THR A 57 -4.18 7.37 -10.77
CA THR A 57 -4.19 7.51 -12.23
C THR A 57 -4.93 8.76 -12.71
N GLY A 58 -5.88 9.28 -11.94
CA GLY A 58 -6.57 10.55 -12.25
C GLY A 58 -5.75 11.76 -11.81
N ASP A 59 -6.08 12.94 -12.35
CA ASP A 59 -5.46 14.21 -11.94
C ASP A 59 -6.02 14.71 -10.60
N LYS A 60 -5.12 15.20 -9.74
CA LYS A 60 -5.39 15.73 -8.40
C LYS A 60 -6.11 14.75 -7.47
N GLN A 61 -5.73 13.46 -7.54
CA GLN A 61 -6.41 12.38 -6.82
C GLN A 61 -5.59 11.76 -5.66
N LEU A 62 -4.43 12.31 -5.28
CA LEU A 62 -3.61 11.68 -4.23
C LEU A 62 -4.35 11.60 -2.90
N LEU A 63 -4.90 12.71 -2.41
CA LEU A 63 -5.66 12.75 -1.15
C LEU A 63 -6.89 11.83 -1.19
N SER A 64 -7.64 11.85 -2.30
CA SER A 64 -8.77 10.95 -2.52
C SER A 64 -8.36 9.48 -2.43
N ARG A 65 -7.22 9.12 -3.02
CA ARG A 65 -6.68 7.76 -2.97
C ARG A 65 -6.24 7.37 -1.56
N LEU A 66 -5.63 8.26 -0.80
CA LEU A 66 -5.27 8.03 0.60
C LEU A 66 -6.53 7.84 1.46
N ASN A 67 -7.57 8.66 1.26
CA ASN A 67 -8.85 8.52 1.95
C ASN A 67 -9.52 7.17 1.64
N GLN A 68 -9.43 6.67 0.40
CA GLN A 68 -9.90 5.32 0.06
C GLN A 68 -9.21 4.19 0.83
N HIS A 69 -8.00 4.42 1.32
CA HIS A 69 -7.23 3.41 2.06
C HIS A 69 -7.45 3.54 3.56
N PHE A 70 -7.30 4.76 4.09
CA PHE A 70 -7.27 5.02 5.53
C PHE A 70 -8.64 5.35 6.15
N ILE A 71 -9.62 5.81 5.36
CA ILE A 71 -10.89 6.34 5.89
C ILE A 71 -12.11 5.57 5.35
N MET A 72 -12.16 5.32 4.04
CA MET A 72 -13.31 4.69 3.42
C MET A 72 -13.28 3.16 3.60
N GLU A 73 -14.27 2.65 4.34
CA GLU A 73 -14.53 1.23 4.57
C GLU A 73 -15.08 0.52 3.33
N ASN A 74 -14.23 0.32 2.32
CA ASN A 74 -14.63 -0.29 1.05
C ASN A 74 -13.49 -1.02 0.32
N LYS A 75 -13.42 -2.34 0.48
CA LYS A 75 -12.50 -3.24 -0.22
C LYS A 75 -12.59 -3.18 -1.74
N ASN A 76 -13.77 -2.91 -2.28
CA ASN A 76 -13.99 -2.87 -3.72
C ASN A 76 -13.42 -1.59 -4.34
N ARG A 77 -13.15 -0.56 -3.53
CA ARG A 77 -12.41 0.66 -3.94
C ARG A 77 -10.92 0.62 -3.58
N SER A 78 -10.50 -0.35 -2.75
CA SER A 78 -9.11 -0.52 -2.36
C SER A 78 -8.69 -1.99 -2.32
N ILE A 79 -7.91 -2.40 -3.32
CA ILE A 79 -7.26 -3.72 -3.32
C ILE A 79 -6.35 -3.90 -2.10
N PHE A 80 -5.83 -2.81 -1.54
CA PHE A 80 -5.04 -2.86 -0.32
C PHE A 80 -5.89 -3.30 0.88
N ARG A 81 -7.06 -2.69 1.07
CA ARG A 81 -8.03 -3.12 2.10
C ARG A 81 -8.50 -4.56 1.85
N LYS A 82 -8.78 -4.91 0.58
CA LYS A 82 -9.14 -6.28 0.20
C LYS A 82 -8.05 -7.29 0.60
N ASN A 83 -6.77 -6.97 0.42
CA ASN A 83 -5.64 -7.81 0.84
C ASN A 83 -5.55 -8.00 2.35
N ILE A 84 -5.75 -6.94 3.13
CA ILE A 84 -5.77 -7.04 4.59
C ILE A 84 -6.96 -7.90 5.05
N GLY A 85 -8.14 -7.69 4.47
CA GLY A 85 -9.32 -8.52 4.73
C GLY A 85 -9.10 -10.00 4.41
N ARG A 86 -8.44 -10.32 3.29
CA ARG A 86 -8.02 -11.70 2.96
C ARG A 86 -7.20 -12.31 4.09
N CYS A 87 -6.28 -11.55 4.68
CA CYS A 87 -5.41 -12.05 5.75
C CYS A 87 -6.20 -12.33 7.03
N PHE A 88 -7.12 -11.45 7.44
CA PHE A 88 -7.99 -11.71 8.60
C PHE A 88 -8.82 -12.97 8.40
N LEU A 89 -9.52 -13.05 7.26
CA LEU A 89 -10.40 -14.18 6.97
C LEU A 89 -9.62 -15.49 6.84
N ASN A 90 -8.45 -15.48 6.20
CA ASN A 90 -7.62 -16.67 6.06
C ASN A 90 -6.99 -17.11 7.39
N LYS A 91 -6.51 -16.17 8.21
CA LYS A 91 -5.99 -16.46 9.56
C LYS A 91 -7.02 -17.16 10.44
N GLU A 92 -8.29 -16.83 10.27
CA GLU A 92 -9.41 -17.36 11.03
C GLU A 92 -10.06 -18.59 10.38
N ASN A 93 -9.55 -19.07 9.23
CA ASN A 93 -10.17 -20.10 8.41
C ASN A 93 -11.67 -19.82 8.12
N SER A 94 -12.00 -18.54 7.91
CA SER A 94 -13.39 -18.11 7.73
C SER A 94 -13.97 -18.66 6.43
N PRO A 95 -15.18 -19.26 6.46
CA PRO A 95 -15.88 -19.69 5.24
C PRO A 95 -16.33 -18.51 4.37
N TYR A 96 -16.21 -17.26 4.86
CA TYR A 96 -16.54 -16.06 4.11
C TYR A 96 -15.43 -15.64 3.14
N LEU A 97 -14.23 -16.21 3.23
CA LEU A 97 -13.09 -15.85 2.37
C LEU A 97 -13.41 -15.94 0.85
N PRO A 98 -14.10 -16.97 0.33
CA PRO A 98 -14.51 -16.98 -1.07
C PRO A 98 -15.51 -15.87 -1.42
N LEU A 99 -16.41 -15.51 -0.50
CA LEU A 99 -17.40 -14.45 -0.70
C LEU A 99 -16.73 -13.05 -0.70
N TRP A 100 -15.67 -12.88 0.08
CA TRP A 100 -14.86 -11.65 0.10
C TRP A 100 -14.22 -11.33 -1.25
N GLU A 101 -14.02 -12.33 -2.10
CA GLU A 101 -13.48 -12.14 -3.45
C GLU A 101 -14.49 -11.54 -4.43
N LEU A 102 -15.80 -11.65 -4.15
CA LEU A 102 -16.85 -11.17 -5.03
C LEU A 102 -16.75 -9.66 -5.26
N ASP A 103 -16.85 -9.26 -6.53
CA ASP A 103 -16.85 -7.86 -6.95
C ASP A 103 -18.27 -7.31 -6.88
N THR A 104 -18.42 -6.05 -6.48
CA THR A 104 -19.71 -5.33 -6.55
C THR A 104 -19.54 -3.90 -7.08
N THR A 105 -18.45 -3.63 -7.81
CA THR A 105 -18.13 -2.30 -8.32
C THR A 105 -19.05 -1.88 -9.46
N SER A 106 -19.32 -2.78 -10.41
CA SER A 106 -20.24 -2.54 -11.52
C SER A 106 -21.69 -2.87 -11.12
N ARG A 107 -22.66 -2.27 -11.81
CA ARG A 107 -24.08 -2.57 -11.59
C ARG A 107 -24.39 -4.06 -11.83
N ALA A 108 -23.85 -4.62 -12.91
CA ALA A 108 -24.04 -6.03 -13.26
C ALA A 108 -23.48 -6.97 -12.18
N GLU A 109 -22.25 -6.72 -11.71
CA GLU A 109 -21.65 -7.54 -10.64
C GLU A 109 -22.38 -7.37 -9.31
N LYS A 110 -22.84 -6.14 -9.00
CA LYS A 110 -23.65 -5.89 -7.81
C LYS A 110 -24.96 -6.67 -7.85
N GLU A 111 -25.70 -6.66 -8.95
CA GLU A 111 -26.96 -7.41 -9.11
C GLU A 111 -26.73 -8.93 -8.98
N LYS A 112 -25.63 -9.43 -9.55
CA LYS A 112 -25.24 -10.85 -9.50
C LYS A 112 -24.84 -11.30 -8.09
N ASN A 113 -24.02 -10.51 -7.40
CA ASN A 113 -23.29 -10.95 -6.21
C ASN A 113 -23.93 -10.50 -4.88
N SER A 114 -24.71 -9.41 -4.85
CA SER A 114 -25.22 -8.84 -3.58
C SER A 114 -26.07 -9.80 -2.75
N LYS A 115 -26.72 -10.78 -3.39
CA LYS A 115 -27.55 -11.79 -2.71
C LYS A 115 -26.75 -12.80 -1.87
N PHE A 116 -25.45 -12.92 -2.11
CA PHE A 116 -24.57 -13.83 -1.36
C PHE A 116 -23.83 -13.13 -0.23
N LEU A 117 -23.86 -11.79 -0.19
CA LEU A 117 -23.04 -11.01 0.73
C LEU A 117 -23.80 -10.73 2.02
N ASP A 118 -23.15 -11.05 3.13
CA ASP A 118 -23.56 -10.59 4.45
C ASP A 118 -22.98 -9.19 4.69
N LYS A 119 -23.85 -8.18 4.59
CA LYS A 119 -23.45 -6.77 4.72
C LYS A 119 -23.01 -6.41 6.14
N ASP A 120 -23.61 -7.02 7.14
CA ASP A 120 -23.28 -6.73 8.54
C ASP A 120 -21.93 -7.36 8.88
N PHE A 121 -21.66 -8.57 8.37
CA PHE A 121 -20.36 -9.19 8.48
C PHE A 121 -19.28 -8.42 7.70
N GLU A 122 -19.53 -8.01 6.45
CA GLU A 122 -18.56 -7.19 5.69
C GLU A 122 -18.25 -5.87 6.41
N LYS A 123 -19.25 -5.21 7.01
CA LYS A 123 -19.04 -4.00 7.79
C LYS A 123 -18.16 -4.24 9.02
N GLN A 124 -18.34 -5.38 9.71
CA GLN A 124 -17.47 -5.76 10.83
C GLN A 124 -16.03 -6.00 10.38
N ILE A 125 -15.83 -6.70 9.25
CA ILE A 125 -14.49 -6.92 8.69
C ILE A 125 -13.86 -5.61 8.23
N GLU A 126 -14.60 -4.74 7.55
CA GLU A 126 -14.10 -3.41 7.14
C GLU A 126 -13.71 -2.55 8.33
N LYS A 127 -14.47 -2.57 9.43
CA LYS A 127 -14.09 -1.88 10.66
C LYS A 127 -12.76 -2.41 11.23
N ARG A 128 -12.59 -3.73 11.28
CA ARG A 128 -11.32 -4.34 11.71
C ARG A 128 -10.15 -3.96 10.79
N ILE A 129 -10.39 -3.85 9.48
CA ILE A 129 -9.41 -3.37 8.52
C ILE A 129 -9.07 -1.90 8.78
N SER A 130 -10.07 -1.05 9.04
CA SER A 130 -9.86 0.36 9.43
C SER A 130 -9.00 0.46 10.67
N ASP A 131 -9.36 -0.26 11.74
CA ASP A 131 -8.63 -0.26 13.00
C ASP A 131 -7.17 -0.67 12.77
N TYR A 132 -6.93 -1.74 12.00
CA TYR A 132 -5.56 -2.17 11.68
C TYR A 132 -4.78 -1.12 10.86
N ILE A 133 -5.36 -0.57 9.80
CA ILE A 133 -4.71 0.45 8.97
C ILE A 133 -4.40 1.70 9.78
N GLN A 134 -5.36 2.20 10.55
CA GLN A 134 -5.25 3.46 11.27
C GLN A 134 -4.30 3.37 12.47
N THR A 135 -4.18 2.20 13.11
CA THR A 135 -3.31 2.01 14.28
C THR A 135 -1.89 1.60 13.93
N ASN A 136 -1.68 0.90 12.82
CA ASN A 136 -0.37 0.32 12.51
C ASN A 136 0.35 1.00 11.35
N LEU A 137 -0.36 1.72 10.47
CA LEU A 137 0.25 2.25 9.24
C LEU A 137 0.54 3.73 9.35
N SER A 138 1.71 4.08 8.82
CA SER A 138 2.11 5.46 8.56
C SER A 138 2.63 5.56 7.14
N PHE A 139 2.72 6.78 6.60
CA PHE A 139 3.17 6.98 5.23
C PHE A 139 3.91 8.30 5.06
N CYS A 140 4.71 8.40 4.01
CA CYS A 140 5.15 9.67 3.46
C CYS A 140 4.64 9.83 2.02
N VAL A 141 4.64 11.05 1.52
CA VAL A 141 4.22 11.40 0.17
C VAL A 141 5.26 12.30 -0.48
N PHE A 142 5.38 12.24 -1.81
CA PHE A 142 6.16 13.19 -2.59
C PHE A 142 5.46 13.50 -3.92
N GLN A 143 5.65 14.72 -4.39
CA GLN A 143 4.95 15.24 -5.57
C GLN A 143 5.53 14.68 -6.86
N VAL A 144 4.64 14.21 -7.75
CA VAL A 144 4.95 13.83 -9.13
C VAL A 144 3.72 14.12 -9.99
N ASP A 145 3.80 15.14 -10.86
CA ASP A 145 2.61 15.74 -11.46
C ASP A 145 2.02 14.98 -12.64
N THR A 146 2.84 14.34 -13.47
CA THR A 146 2.34 13.60 -14.63
C THR A 146 2.04 12.14 -14.28
N LYS A 147 0.99 11.59 -14.87
CA LYS A 147 0.58 10.20 -14.65
C LYS A 147 1.68 9.23 -15.07
N GLU A 148 2.33 9.51 -16.19
CA GLU A 148 3.39 8.70 -16.78
C GLU A 148 4.58 8.61 -15.82
N GLN A 149 5.01 9.74 -15.26
CA GLN A 149 6.09 9.76 -14.28
C GLN A 149 5.68 9.06 -12.98
N ARG A 150 4.43 9.23 -12.51
CA ARG A 150 3.95 8.53 -11.31
C ARG A 150 4.03 7.02 -11.47
N LEU A 151 3.54 6.49 -12.59
CA LEU A 151 3.57 5.06 -12.86
C LEU A 151 5.00 4.54 -13.05
N PHE A 152 5.85 5.33 -13.72
CA PHE A 152 7.27 4.99 -13.90
C PHE A 152 7.99 4.86 -12.55
N TRP A 153 7.92 5.88 -11.69
CA TRP A 153 8.60 5.87 -10.39
C TRP A 153 8.00 4.84 -9.44
N GLU A 154 6.67 4.71 -9.40
CA GLU A 154 5.98 3.65 -8.65
C GLU A 154 6.53 2.27 -9.05
N SER A 155 6.56 1.95 -10.34
CA SER A 155 7.01 0.65 -10.85
C SER A 155 8.48 0.36 -10.50
N LYS A 156 9.37 1.34 -10.72
CA LYS A 156 10.81 1.24 -10.44
C LYS A 156 11.09 1.02 -8.96
N ILE A 157 10.43 1.78 -8.07
CA ILE A 157 10.58 1.62 -6.61
C ILE A 157 10.08 0.24 -6.20
N ILE A 158 8.89 -0.17 -6.64
CA ILE A 158 8.32 -1.47 -6.30
C ILE A 158 9.22 -2.62 -6.74
N SER A 159 9.69 -2.60 -7.99
CA SER A 159 10.58 -3.63 -8.53
C SER A 159 11.90 -3.72 -7.78
N THR A 160 12.45 -2.57 -7.38
CA THR A 160 13.69 -2.53 -6.58
C THR A 160 13.50 -3.20 -5.23
N LEU A 161 12.41 -2.86 -4.52
CA LEU A 161 12.09 -3.46 -3.23
C LEU A 161 11.79 -4.96 -3.36
N ALA A 162 10.98 -5.33 -4.36
CA ALA A 162 10.50 -6.69 -4.53
C ALA A 162 11.60 -7.69 -4.94
N LYS A 163 12.61 -7.23 -5.68
CA LYS A 163 13.75 -8.07 -6.09
C LYS A 163 14.86 -8.15 -5.05
N SER A 164 14.76 -7.39 -3.96
CA SER A 164 15.75 -7.45 -2.88
C SER A 164 15.57 -8.70 -2.03
N ASN A 165 16.68 -9.42 -1.80
CA ASN A 165 16.73 -10.52 -0.83
C ASN A 165 16.97 -10.05 0.61
N GLU A 166 17.10 -8.74 0.82
CA GLU A 166 17.42 -8.11 2.12
C GLU A 166 16.16 -7.87 2.95
N LEU A 167 15.01 -7.70 2.28
CA LEU A 167 13.74 -7.41 2.93
C LEU A 167 13.06 -8.70 3.38
N LYS A 168 12.79 -8.77 4.69
CA LYS A 168 12.05 -9.89 5.28
C LYS A 168 10.93 -9.33 6.16
N PRO A 169 9.67 -9.72 5.94
CA PRO A 169 8.61 -9.36 6.86
C PRO A 169 8.87 -9.98 8.24
N SER A 170 8.41 -9.33 9.30
CA SER A 170 8.50 -9.94 10.63
C SER A 170 7.62 -11.19 10.71
N LYS A 171 7.89 -12.07 11.68
CA LYS A 171 7.07 -13.28 11.90
C LYS A 171 5.62 -12.95 12.27
N ILE A 172 5.38 -11.79 12.87
CA ILE A 172 4.06 -11.35 13.33
C ILE A 172 3.30 -10.52 12.29
N TRP A 173 3.92 -10.22 11.15
CA TRP A 173 3.31 -9.45 10.08
C TRP A 173 2.02 -10.12 9.60
N LEU A 174 0.91 -9.37 9.57
CA LEU A 174 -0.40 -9.90 9.16
C LEU A 174 -0.37 -10.44 7.72
N GLY A 175 0.45 -9.83 6.85
CA GLY A 175 0.62 -10.25 5.46
C GLY A 175 1.09 -11.69 5.28
N ASN A 176 1.69 -12.31 6.31
CA ASN A 176 2.05 -13.74 6.32
C ASN A 176 0.83 -14.67 6.18
N HIS A 177 -0.37 -14.19 6.51
CA HIS A 177 -1.64 -14.92 6.34
C HIS A 177 -2.31 -14.65 4.99
N SER A 178 -1.66 -13.97 4.05
CA SER A 178 -2.25 -13.67 2.75
C SER A 178 -2.49 -14.93 1.91
N THR A 179 -3.64 -14.99 1.23
CA THR A 179 -3.95 -16.00 0.21
C THR A 179 -3.21 -15.75 -1.10
N LYS A 180 -2.54 -14.60 -1.24
CA LYS A 180 -1.68 -14.27 -2.38
C LYS A 180 -0.23 -14.54 -1.98
N ASP A 181 0.37 -15.58 -2.56
CA ASP A 181 1.75 -15.98 -2.25
C ASP A 181 2.74 -14.85 -2.44
N LYS A 182 2.60 -14.05 -3.50
CA LYS A 182 3.45 -12.89 -3.77
C LYS A 182 3.51 -11.90 -2.60
N ILE A 183 2.41 -11.68 -1.86
CA ILE A 183 2.41 -10.77 -0.70
C ILE A 183 3.25 -11.36 0.43
N LYS A 184 3.07 -12.66 0.72
CA LYS A 184 3.83 -13.37 1.75
C LYS A 184 5.32 -13.40 1.46
N THR A 185 5.68 -13.76 0.22
CA THR A 185 7.07 -13.99 -0.17
C THR A 185 7.85 -12.70 -0.31
N ILE A 186 7.24 -11.65 -0.86
CA ILE A 186 7.91 -10.37 -1.11
C ILE A 186 7.84 -9.44 0.10
N GLY A 187 6.88 -9.63 1.01
CA GLY A 187 6.71 -8.74 2.15
C GLY A 187 6.03 -7.41 1.81
N LEU A 188 5.44 -7.26 0.63
CA LEU A 188 4.74 -6.04 0.21
C LEU A 188 3.23 -6.29 0.08
N TRP A 189 2.43 -5.29 0.45
CA TRP A 189 0.96 -5.30 0.34
C TRP A 189 0.44 -5.12 -1.11
N GLN A 190 1.14 -5.67 -2.11
CA GLN A 190 0.78 -5.60 -3.52
C GLN A 190 1.34 -6.77 -4.34
N VAL A 191 0.72 -7.02 -5.50
CA VAL A 191 1.05 -8.15 -6.40
C VAL A 191 1.46 -7.71 -7.81
N ASN A 192 1.32 -6.41 -8.11
CA ASN A 192 1.64 -5.78 -9.38
C ASN A 192 3.01 -5.08 -9.29
N GLU A 193 3.61 -4.81 -10.45
CA GLU A 193 4.89 -4.10 -10.57
C GLU A 193 6.11 -4.76 -9.88
N LEU A 194 5.99 -6.00 -9.39
CA LEU A 194 7.01 -6.65 -8.57
C LEU A 194 8.27 -7.08 -9.34
N PHE A 195 8.16 -7.32 -10.65
CA PHE A 195 9.22 -7.96 -11.42
C PHE A 195 9.69 -7.14 -12.64
N ASN A 196 9.29 -5.86 -12.73
CA ASN A 196 9.72 -4.95 -13.78
C ASN A 196 11.17 -4.47 -13.53
N GLU A 197 11.65 -3.51 -14.32
CA GLU A 197 12.99 -2.98 -14.13
C GLU A 197 13.14 -2.31 -12.75
N SER A 198 14.22 -2.63 -12.04
CA SER A 198 14.62 -1.91 -10.84
C SER A 198 15.16 -0.53 -11.19
N LEU A 199 15.29 0.31 -10.18
CA LEU A 199 16.05 1.56 -10.28
C LEU A 199 17.49 1.28 -10.68
N THR A 200 18.03 2.17 -11.47
CA THR A 200 19.47 2.40 -11.63
C THR A 200 19.95 3.41 -10.59
N GLU A 201 21.27 3.50 -10.37
CA GLU A 201 21.85 4.53 -9.49
C GLU A 201 21.54 5.95 -9.98
N HIS A 202 21.52 6.17 -11.30
CA HIS A 202 21.17 7.47 -11.88
C HIS A 202 19.69 7.85 -11.63
N GLU A 203 18.78 6.88 -11.79
CA GLU A 203 17.36 7.06 -11.46
C GLU A 203 17.16 7.30 -9.96
N PHE A 204 17.95 6.66 -9.09
CA PHE A 204 17.90 6.91 -7.64
C PHE A 204 18.31 8.35 -7.30
N GLU A 205 19.42 8.87 -7.85
CA GLU A 205 19.80 10.27 -7.62
C GLU A 205 18.74 11.24 -8.16
N THR A 206 18.17 10.95 -9.33
CA THR A 206 17.06 11.75 -9.88
C THR A 206 15.84 11.75 -8.95
N LEU A 207 15.49 10.59 -8.40
CA LEU A 207 14.40 10.46 -7.42
C LEU A 207 14.71 11.27 -6.16
N LYS A 208 15.93 11.16 -5.63
CA LYS A 208 16.38 11.90 -4.45
C LYS A 208 16.21 13.41 -4.64
N THR A 209 16.66 13.96 -5.77
CA THR A 209 16.48 15.37 -6.10
C THR A 209 15.01 15.80 -6.08
N LYS A 210 14.09 14.98 -6.62
CA LYS A 210 12.64 15.26 -6.58
C LYS A 210 12.06 15.34 -5.17
N LEU A 211 12.68 14.68 -4.19
CA LEU A 211 12.20 14.71 -2.80
C LEU A 211 12.71 15.92 -2.01
N PHE A 212 13.84 16.52 -2.41
CA PHE A 212 14.46 17.64 -1.69
C PHE A 212 14.25 19.01 -2.35
N GLU A 213 13.85 19.06 -3.62
CA GLU A 213 13.57 20.31 -4.34
C GLU A 213 12.10 20.79 -4.25
N ASN A 214 11.26 20.10 -3.46
CA ASN A 214 9.85 20.45 -3.23
C ASN A 214 9.60 20.97 -1.80
#